data_AF-A0A2R7Y160-F1
#
_entry.id   AF-A0A2R7Y160-F1
#
_cell.length_a   1.000
_cell.length_b   1.000
_cell.length_c   1.000
_cell.angle_alpha   90.00
_cell.angle_beta   90.00
_cell.angle_gamma   90.00
#
_symmetry.space_group_name_H-M   'P 1'
#
loop_
_entity.id
_entity.type
_entity.pdbx_description
1 polymer ?
#
loop_
_entity_poly.entity_id
_entity_poly.type
_entity_poly.pdbx_seq_one_letter_code
_entity_poly.pdbx_strand_id
1 'polypeptide(L)'
;MRGGGLTSKVKVLYILACVSATFLGLTLITSVVTPIYRFHGVVEGEVALLWYLLSYYGEVVRVASLDAVRVLTIPLFMLSTFLIASSAYALLTYVFKKFNSLLSAVELLLGGGLASVAMSTLLLSIVRILTTEVSGLSVDNVFYTSAGLVNFGRTYYHVNSLTSTLLNPLTVMALNTINALLAGATYVLLTSEDEL
;
A
#
# COMPACT_ATOMS: atom_id res chain seq x y z
N MET A 1 22.46 35.44 -14.13
CA MET A 1 21.80 34.19 -13.71
C MET A 1 22.43 33.05 -14.50
N ARG A 2 23.43 32.37 -13.95
CA ARG A 2 24.16 31.31 -14.65
C ARG A 2 23.28 30.07 -14.73
N GLY A 3 23.04 29.60 -15.96
CA GLY A 3 22.40 28.33 -16.23
C GLY A 3 23.32 27.15 -15.91
N GLY A 4 23.52 26.89 -14.62
CA GLY A 4 24.08 25.62 -14.15
C GLY A 4 23.04 24.54 -14.37
N GLY A 5 23.12 23.81 -15.47
CA GLY A 5 22.27 22.64 -15.67
C GLY A 5 22.62 21.57 -14.64
N LEU A 6 21.59 20.98 -13.99
CA LEU A 6 21.72 19.85 -13.06
C LEU A 6 22.78 18.85 -13.55
N THR A 7 23.66 18.40 -12.65
CA THR A 7 24.68 17.41 -13.03
C THR A 7 24.03 16.11 -13.50
N SER A 8 24.73 15.35 -14.35
CA SER A 8 24.20 14.08 -14.90
C SER A 8 23.76 13.11 -13.78
N LYS A 9 24.49 13.10 -12.65
CA LYS A 9 24.19 12.28 -11.48
C LYS A 9 22.89 12.67 -10.80
N VAL A 10 22.66 13.97 -10.55
CA VAL A 10 21.44 14.46 -9.89
C VAL A 10 20.22 14.22 -10.76
N LYS A 11 20.34 14.36 -12.09
CA LYS A 11 19.24 14.02 -13.02
C LYS A 11 18.82 12.56 -12.92
N VAL A 12 19.79 11.66 -12.92
CA VAL A 12 19.53 10.22 -12.81
C VAL A 12 18.87 9.91 -11.47
N LEU A 13 19.40 10.44 -10.38
CA LEU A 13 18.87 10.18 -9.04
C LEU A 13 17.44 10.74 -8.88
N TYR A 14 17.18 11.93 -9.41
CA TYR A 14 15.85 12.56 -9.41
C TYR A 14 14.82 11.71 -10.15
N ILE A 15 15.16 11.24 -11.36
CA ILE A 15 14.28 10.36 -12.14
C ILE A 15 14.05 9.05 -11.40
N LEU A 16 15.09 8.46 -10.80
CA LEU A 16 14.97 7.24 -9.99
C LEU A 16 14.04 7.43 -8.80
N ALA A 17 14.14 8.55 -8.08
CA ALA A 17 13.24 8.87 -6.97
C ALA A 17 11.78 9.04 -7.42
N CYS A 18 11.54 9.66 -8.58
CA CYS A 18 10.20 9.77 -9.16
C CYS A 18 9.63 8.39 -9.54
N VAL A 19 10.44 7.56 -10.19
CA VAL A 19 10.06 6.20 -10.60
C VAL A 19 9.79 5.33 -9.37
N SER A 20 10.63 5.39 -8.34
CA SER A 20 10.44 4.64 -7.09
C SER A 20 9.16 5.05 -6.38
N ALA A 21 8.87 6.35 -6.28
CA ALA A 21 7.67 6.86 -5.63
C ALA A 21 6.41 6.42 -6.38
N THR A 22 6.43 6.51 -7.72
CA THR A 22 5.32 6.05 -8.56
C THR A 22 5.10 4.55 -8.43
N PHE A 23 6.17 3.76 -8.50
CA PHE A 23 6.11 2.30 -8.36
C PHE A 23 5.58 1.88 -6.99
N LEU A 24 6.06 2.52 -5.92
CA LEU A 24 5.56 2.28 -4.56
C LEU A 24 4.08 2.65 -4.43
N GLY A 25 3.69 3.83 -4.91
CA GLY A 25 2.30 4.27 -4.87
C GLY A 25 1.36 3.32 -5.62
N LEU A 26 1.73 2.89 -6.83
CA LEU A 26 0.96 1.91 -7.60
C LEU A 26 0.87 0.56 -6.87
N THR A 27 1.99 0.08 -6.32
CA THR A 27 2.04 -1.19 -5.57
C THR A 27 1.11 -1.16 -4.36
N LEU A 28 1.08 -0.05 -3.63
CA LEU A 28 0.18 0.13 -2.48
C LEU A 28 -1.29 0.19 -2.93
N ILE A 29 -1.62 0.96 -3.97
CA ILE A 29 -3.00 1.01 -4.52
C ILE A 29 -3.46 -0.38 -4.94
N THR A 30 -2.65 -1.10 -5.71
CA THR A 30 -2.99 -2.45 -6.15
C THR A 30 -3.24 -3.36 -4.96
N SER A 31 -2.36 -3.34 -3.96
CA SER A 31 -2.48 -4.18 -2.75
C SER A 31 -3.74 -3.87 -1.93
N VAL A 32 -4.19 -2.62 -1.95
CA VAL A 32 -5.36 -2.15 -1.20
C VAL A 32 -6.68 -2.49 -1.89
N VAL A 33 -6.72 -2.40 -3.22
CA VAL A 33 -7.95 -2.54 -4.02
C VAL A 33 -8.19 -3.99 -4.45
N THR A 34 -7.15 -4.75 -4.76
CA THR A 34 -7.34 -6.12 -5.26
C THR A 34 -7.71 -7.10 -4.14
N PRO A 35 -8.60 -8.07 -4.41
CA PRO A 35 -8.99 -9.06 -3.41
C PRO A 35 -7.82 -9.96 -3.04
N ILE A 36 -7.60 -10.10 -1.73
CA ILE A 36 -6.54 -10.92 -1.13
C ILE A 36 -7.06 -12.34 -0.91
N TYR A 37 -8.30 -12.45 -0.41
CA TYR A 37 -8.92 -13.71 -0.04
C TYR A 37 -10.23 -13.91 -0.80
N ARG A 38 -10.45 -15.14 -1.27
CA ARG A 38 -11.71 -15.59 -1.88
C ARG A 38 -12.26 -16.76 -1.08
N PHE A 39 -13.45 -16.61 -0.52
CA PHE A 39 -14.13 -17.62 0.28
C PHE A 39 -15.11 -18.42 -0.56
N HIS A 40 -15.16 -19.73 -0.31
CA HIS A 40 -16.08 -20.68 -0.92
C HIS A 40 -16.65 -21.62 0.15
N GLY A 41 -17.92 -22.04 0.00
CA GLY A 41 -18.60 -22.96 0.89
C GLY A 41 -19.75 -22.29 1.64
N VAL A 42 -19.78 -22.41 2.97
CA VAL A 42 -20.86 -21.82 3.78
C VAL A 42 -20.83 -20.29 3.77
N VAL A 43 -19.61 -19.74 3.79
CA VAL A 43 -19.34 -18.34 3.53
C VAL A 43 -18.77 -18.20 2.12
N GLU A 44 -19.37 -17.35 1.31
CA GLU A 44 -18.91 -17.05 -0.06
C GLU A 44 -18.63 -15.57 -0.22
N GLY A 45 -17.56 -15.23 -0.93
CA GLY A 45 -17.25 -13.84 -1.24
C GLY A 45 -15.76 -13.50 -1.35
N GLU A 46 -15.46 -12.22 -1.37
CA GLU A 46 -14.11 -11.68 -1.53
C GLU A 46 -13.77 -10.67 -0.44
N VAL A 47 -12.50 -10.65 -0.04
CA VAL A 47 -11.98 -9.70 0.95
C VAL A 47 -10.73 -9.01 0.39
N ALA A 48 -10.80 -7.69 0.26
CA ALA A 48 -9.69 -6.77 0.01
C ALA A 48 -9.46 -5.90 1.26
N LEU A 49 -8.42 -5.06 1.25
CA LEU A 49 -8.18 -4.15 2.38
C LEU A 49 -9.20 -3.01 2.44
N LEU A 50 -9.59 -2.46 1.28
CA LEU A 50 -10.51 -1.31 1.21
C LEU A 50 -11.99 -1.70 1.20
N TRP A 51 -12.30 -2.96 0.91
CA TRP A 51 -13.66 -3.43 0.74
C TRP A 51 -13.73 -4.95 0.96
N TYR A 52 -14.90 -5.42 1.35
CA TYR A 52 -15.20 -6.84 1.36
C TYR A 52 -16.66 -7.04 0.94
N LEU A 53 -16.95 -8.20 0.39
CA LEU A 53 -18.29 -8.66 0.10
C LEU A 53 -18.35 -10.11 0.55
N LEU A 54 -19.06 -10.37 1.64
CA LEU A 54 -19.23 -11.70 2.19
C LEU A 54 -20.72 -12.02 2.30
N SER A 55 -21.05 -13.26 2.01
CA SER A 55 -22.40 -13.80 2.13
C SER A 55 -22.38 -15.12 2.89
N TYR A 56 -23.39 -15.34 3.73
CA TYR A 56 -23.61 -16.58 4.48
C TYR A 56 -24.99 -17.11 4.09
N TYR A 57 -25.03 -18.26 3.40
CA TYR A 57 -26.27 -18.80 2.79
C TYR A 57 -27.05 -17.78 1.93
N GLY A 58 -26.34 -16.96 1.16
CA GLY A 58 -26.94 -15.96 0.27
C GLY A 58 -27.31 -14.63 0.93
N GLU A 59 -27.23 -14.52 2.25
CA GLU A 59 -27.43 -13.26 2.98
C GLU A 59 -26.12 -12.52 3.20
N VAL A 60 -26.10 -11.21 2.96
CA VAL A 60 -24.89 -10.39 3.11
C VAL A 60 -24.52 -10.25 4.58
N VAL A 61 -23.28 -10.60 4.92
CA VAL A 61 -22.76 -10.53 6.29
C VAL A 61 -21.77 -9.39 6.41
N ARG A 62 -21.88 -8.63 7.52
CA ARG A 62 -20.90 -7.63 7.93
C ARG A 62 -20.07 -8.16 9.08
N VAL A 63 -18.77 -7.91 9.02
CA VAL A 63 -17.81 -8.34 10.03
C VAL A 63 -17.11 -7.09 10.56
N ALA A 64 -17.32 -6.78 11.85
CA ALA A 64 -16.85 -5.53 12.46
C ALA A 64 -15.32 -5.37 12.40
N SER A 65 -14.57 -6.47 12.47
CA SER A 65 -13.12 -6.49 12.33
C SER A 65 -12.67 -6.13 10.89
N LEU A 66 -13.40 -6.58 9.87
CA LEU A 66 -13.16 -6.21 8.47
C LEU A 66 -13.55 -4.76 8.19
N ASP A 67 -14.60 -4.25 8.84
CA ASP A 67 -14.94 -2.82 8.81
C ASP A 67 -13.82 -1.96 9.41
N ALA A 68 -13.22 -2.41 10.52
CA ALA A 68 -12.07 -1.72 11.13
C ALA A 68 -10.84 -1.73 10.21
N VAL A 69 -10.54 -2.86 9.56
CA VAL A 69 -9.47 -2.96 8.55
C VAL A 69 -9.68 -1.96 7.41
N ARG A 70 -10.92 -1.84 6.91
CA ARG A 70 -11.27 -0.89 5.87
C ARG A 70 -10.97 0.56 6.28
N VAL A 71 -11.34 0.96 7.49
CA VAL A 71 -11.08 2.31 8.01
C VAL A 71 -9.58 2.56 8.19
N LEU A 72 -8.86 1.60 8.77
CA LEU A 72 -7.40 1.70 8.97
C LEU A 72 -6.61 1.73 7.65
N THR A 73 -7.21 1.28 6.55
CA THR A 73 -6.59 1.28 5.22
C THR A 73 -6.69 2.66 4.52
N ILE A 74 -7.59 3.54 4.95
CA ILE A 74 -7.79 4.86 4.31
C ILE A 74 -6.50 5.70 4.28
N PRO A 75 -5.71 5.83 5.37
CA PRO A 75 -4.44 6.55 5.34
C PRO A 75 -3.43 5.98 4.34
N LEU A 76 -3.38 4.65 4.19
CA LEU A 76 -2.51 4.00 3.21
C LEU A 76 -2.92 4.33 1.78
N PHE A 77 -4.24 4.36 1.52
CA PHE A 77 -4.76 4.78 0.24
C PHE A 77 -4.42 6.26 -0.06
N MET A 78 -4.61 7.16 0.91
CA MET A 78 -4.24 8.58 0.77
C MET A 78 -2.74 8.77 0.54
N LEU A 79 -1.89 8.03 1.25
CA LEU A 79 -0.44 8.06 1.04
C LEU A 79 -0.07 7.59 -0.37
N SER A 80 -0.69 6.52 -0.84
CA SER A 80 -0.41 5.96 -2.17
C SER A 80 -0.77 6.92 -3.30
N THR A 81 -1.90 7.61 -3.20
CA THR A 81 -2.30 8.64 -4.16
C THR A 81 -1.40 9.87 -4.06
N PHE A 82 -1.00 10.27 -2.84
CA PHE A 82 -0.03 11.35 -2.63
C PHE A 82 1.33 11.04 -3.28
N LEU A 83 1.85 9.82 -3.16
CA LEU A 83 3.12 9.41 -3.78
C LEU A 83 3.06 9.50 -5.31
N ILE A 84 1.95 9.08 -5.92
CA ILE A 84 1.75 9.18 -7.38
C ILE A 84 1.60 10.64 -7.82
N ALA A 85 0.85 11.46 -7.07
CA ALA A 85 0.65 12.86 -7.39
C ALA A 85 1.95 13.67 -7.26
N SER A 86 2.72 13.44 -6.19
CA SER A 86 4.01 14.10 -5.95
C SER A 86 5.05 13.68 -6.98
N SER A 87 5.08 12.41 -7.39
CA SER A 87 5.98 11.95 -8.47
C SER A 87 5.60 12.52 -9.83
N ALA A 88 4.31 12.62 -10.14
CA ALA A 88 3.84 13.26 -11.37
C ALA A 88 4.20 14.76 -11.38
N TYR A 89 3.99 15.45 -10.26
CA TYR A 89 4.39 16.85 -10.10
C TYR A 89 5.91 17.05 -10.29
N ALA A 90 6.73 16.18 -9.71
CA ALA A 90 8.18 16.20 -9.86
C ALA A 90 8.61 15.97 -11.32
N LEU A 91 8.05 14.96 -11.99
CA LEU A 91 8.34 14.69 -13.40
C LEU A 91 7.94 15.87 -14.31
N LEU A 92 6.76 16.46 -14.09
CA LEU A 92 6.33 17.64 -14.86
C LEU A 92 7.28 18.82 -14.63
N THR A 93 7.70 19.05 -13.39
CA THR A 93 8.63 20.13 -13.04
C THR A 93 9.98 19.95 -13.74
N TYR A 94 10.47 18.71 -13.81
CA TYR A 94 11.67 18.35 -14.55
C TYR A 94 11.53 18.56 -16.06
N VAL A 95 10.42 18.10 -16.67
CA VAL A 95 10.17 18.22 -18.12
C VAL A 95 10.00 19.67 -18.56
N PHE A 96 9.24 20.47 -17.81
CA PHE A 96 9.00 21.89 -18.11
C PHE A 96 10.15 22.81 -17.69
N LYS A 97 11.28 22.26 -17.21
CA LYS A 97 12.49 22.99 -16.80
C LYS A 97 12.21 24.15 -15.84
N LYS A 98 11.21 24.01 -14.96
CA LYS A 98 10.96 25.00 -13.89
C LYS A 98 11.91 24.72 -12.73
N PHE A 99 13.17 25.13 -12.89
CA PHE A 99 14.25 24.85 -11.93
C PHE A 99 13.93 25.33 -10.50
N ASN A 100 13.32 26.52 -10.35
CA ASN A 100 12.97 27.07 -9.02
C ASN A 100 11.95 26.22 -8.24
N SER A 101 11.28 25.25 -8.87
CA SER A 101 10.33 24.34 -8.22
C SER A 101 10.88 22.92 -8.02
N LEU A 102 12.12 22.63 -8.42
CA LEU A 102 12.71 21.31 -8.26
C LEU A 102 12.89 20.95 -6.78
N LEU A 103 13.36 21.89 -5.96
CA LEU A 103 13.55 21.66 -4.53
C LEU A 103 12.22 21.31 -3.84
N SER A 104 11.17 22.10 -4.07
CA SER A 104 9.83 21.82 -3.51
C SER A 104 9.25 20.48 -3.98
N ALA A 105 9.52 20.08 -5.23
CA ALA A 105 9.10 18.77 -5.70
C ALA A 105 9.84 17.63 -4.96
N VAL A 106 11.12 17.80 -4.66
CA VAL A 106 11.91 16.80 -3.90
C VAL A 106 11.50 16.78 -2.43
N GLU A 107 11.18 17.91 -1.82
CA GLU A 107 10.63 17.97 -0.45
C GLU A 107 9.34 17.16 -0.32
N LEU A 108 8.44 17.25 -1.30
CA LEU A 108 7.22 16.45 -1.35
C LEU A 108 7.51 14.95 -1.47
N LEU A 109 8.46 14.56 -2.33
CA LEU A 109 8.89 13.17 -2.48
C LEU A 109 9.51 12.63 -1.19
N LEU A 110 10.33 13.42 -0.52
CA LEU A 110 10.95 13.07 0.77
C LEU A 110 9.89 12.92 1.86
N GLY A 111 8.97 13.88 1.97
CA GLY A 111 7.84 13.81 2.90
C GLY A 111 7.00 12.54 2.68
N GLY A 112 6.71 12.19 1.42
CA GLY A 112 6.01 10.96 1.06
C GLY A 112 6.80 9.70 1.40
N GLY A 113 8.11 9.68 1.14
CA GLY A 113 8.99 8.57 1.50
C GLY A 113 9.05 8.34 3.01
N LEU A 114 9.24 9.40 3.81
CA LEU A 114 9.24 9.30 5.27
C LEU A 114 7.88 8.86 5.82
N ALA A 115 6.78 9.41 5.29
CA ALA A 115 5.43 8.99 5.66
C ALA A 115 5.18 7.50 5.33
N SER A 116 5.71 6.99 4.21
CA SER A 116 5.61 5.57 3.87
C SER A 116 6.34 4.67 4.85
N VAL A 117 7.53 5.05 5.30
CA VAL A 117 8.27 4.32 6.34
C VAL A 117 7.47 4.31 7.63
N ALA A 118 6.94 5.45 8.07
CA ALA A 118 6.12 5.53 9.27
C ALA A 118 4.84 4.66 9.20
N MET A 119 4.18 4.63 8.03
CA MET A 119 2.96 3.85 7.80
C MET A 119 3.20 2.34 7.60
N SER A 120 4.46 1.88 7.51
CA SER A 120 4.79 0.46 7.36
C SER A 120 4.22 -0.38 8.52
N THR A 121 4.30 0.13 9.74
CA THR A 121 3.83 -0.55 10.96
C THR A 121 2.31 -0.73 10.98
N LEU A 122 1.57 0.26 10.46
CA LEU A 122 0.13 0.20 10.27
C LEU A 122 -0.25 -0.93 9.30
N LEU A 123 0.45 -1.03 8.16
CA LEU A 123 0.20 -2.08 7.18
C LEU A 123 0.42 -3.48 7.77
N LEU A 124 1.51 -3.68 8.53
CA LEU A 124 1.78 -4.95 9.21
C LEU A 124 0.65 -5.34 10.17
N SER A 125 0.14 -4.37 10.92
CA SER A 125 -0.95 -4.57 11.87
C SER A 125 -2.25 -4.95 11.15
N ILE A 126 -2.58 -4.25 10.05
CA ILE A 126 -3.74 -4.54 9.21
C ILE A 126 -3.66 -5.96 8.64
N VAL A 127 -2.53 -6.35 8.05
CA VAL A 127 -2.33 -7.69 7.47
C VAL A 127 -2.49 -8.76 8.54
N ARG A 128 -1.97 -8.53 9.75
CA ARG A 128 -2.10 -9.46 10.88
C ARG A 128 -3.55 -9.64 11.33
N ILE A 129 -4.28 -8.54 11.52
CA ILE A 129 -5.71 -8.58 11.87
C ILE A 129 -6.47 -9.36 10.80
N LEU A 130 -6.28 -9.00 9.53
CA LEU A 130 -6.95 -9.63 8.41
C LEU A 130 -6.69 -11.15 8.37
N THR A 131 -5.45 -11.57 8.53
CA THR A 131 -5.08 -13.00 8.51
C THR A 131 -5.72 -13.77 9.66
N THR A 132 -5.87 -13.14 10.83
CA THR A 132 -6.49 -13.74 12.02
C THR A 132 -8.01 -13.91 11.83
N GLU A 133 -8.66 -12.90 11.26
CA GLU A 133 -10.11 -12.93 10.99
C GLU A 133 -10.45 -13.93 9.87
N VAL A 134 -9.66 -13.95 8.81
CA VAL A 134 -9.84 -14.87 7.68
C VAL A 134 -9.65 -16.32 8.11
N SER A 135 -8.65 -16.61 8.94
CA SER A 135 -8.48 -17.97 9.48
C SER A 135 -9.61 -18.37 10.42
N GLY A 136 -10.15 -17.43 11.20
CA GLY A 136 -11.33 -17.63 12.05
C GLY A 136 -12.63 -17.89 11.27
N LEU A 137 -12.74 -17.42 10.04
CA LEU A 137 -13.87 -17.70 9.14
C LEU A 137 -13.74 -19.05 8.41
N SER A 138 -12.53 -19.60 8.35
CA SER A 138 -12.18 -20.84 7.65
C SER A 138 -12.29 -22.06 8.58
N VAL A 139 -13.48 -22.32 9.10
CA VAL A 139 -13.71 -23.38 10.10
C VAL A 139 -14.77 -24.36 9.60
N ASP A 140 -14.68 -25.60 10.09
CA ASP A 140 -15.78 -26.56 10.03
C ASP A 140 -16.95 -25.97 10.84
N ASN A 141 -18.05 -25.60 10.18
CA ASN A 141 -19.21 -24.98 10.82
C ASN A 141 -20.05 -26.06 11.53
N VAL A 142 -19.45 -26.70 12.53
CA VAL A 142 -20.02 -27.76 13.33
C VAL A 142 -20.40 -27.20 14.69
N PHE A 143 -21.70 -27.11 14.96
CA PHE A 143 -22.23 -26.61 16.22
C PHE A 143 -22.88 -27.74 17.01
N TYR A 144 -22.56 -27.81 18.30
CA TYR A 144 -23.26 -28.67 19.23
C TYR A 144 -24.49 -27.94 19.76
N THR A 145 -25.66 -28.46 19.42
CA THR A 145 -26.93 -27.94 19.90
C THR A 145 -27.58 -28.96 20.82
N SER A 146 -28.60 -28.55 21.56
CA SER A 146 -29.42 -29.45 22.39
C SER A 146 -30.06 -30.60 21.58
N ALA A 147 -30.18 -30.45 20.26
CA ALA A 147 -30.71 -31.44 19.32
C ALA A 147 -29.63 -32.38 18.74
N GLY A 148 -28.37 -32.20 19.13
CA GLY A 148 -27.22 -32.94 18.60
C GLY A 148 -26.26 -32.07 17.79
N LEU A 149 -25.37 -32.73 17.04
CA LEU A 149 -24.33 -32.11 16.22
C LEU A 149 -24.94 -31.66 14.89
N VAL A 150 -24.90 -30.36 14.63
CA VAL A 150 -25.34 -29.76 13.36
C VAL A 150 -24.11 -29.33 12.57
N ASN A 151 -23.91 -29.92 11.40
CA ASN A 151 -22.82 -29.59 10.49
C ASN A 151 -23.38 -28.77 9.32
N PHE A 152 -23.06 -27.48 9.29
CA PHE A 152 -23.45 -26.55 8.23
C PHE A 152 -22.53 -26.62 7.01
N GLY A 153 -21.46 -27.42 7.08
CA GLY A 153 -20.46 -27.56 6.02
C GLY A 153 -19.16 -26.85 6.36
N ARG A 154 -18.28 -26.74 5.35
CA ARG A 154 -16.94 -26.18 5.50
C ARG A 154 -16.80 -24.92 4.69
N THR A 155 -16.07 -23.96 5.25
CA THR A 155 -15.63 -22.76 4.53
C THR A 155 -14.14 -22.90 4.23
N TYR A 156 -13.76 -22.68 2.97
CA TYR A 156 -12.37 -22.64 2.55
C TYR A 156 -12.06 -21.30 1.91
N TYR A 157 -10.80 -20.85 2.00
CA TYR A 157 -10.35 -19.65 1.32
C TYR A 157 -9.16 -19.93 0.41
N HIS A 158 -9.11 -19.19 -0.69
CA HIS A 158 -7.95 -19.11 -1.57
C HIS A 158 -7.29 -17.76 -1.40
N VAL A 159 -5.96 -17.78 -1.23
CA VAL A 159 -5.13 -16.59 -1.18
C VAL A 159 -4.67 -16.23 -2.59
N ASN A 160 -4.88 -14.99 -2.99
CA ASN A 160 -4.31 -14.48 -4.22
C ASN A 160 -2.80 -14.26 -4.03
N SER A 161 -2.00 -15.04 -4.77
CA SER A 161 -0.54 -15.10 -4.64
C SER A 161 0.15 -13.78 -4.94
N LEU A 162 -0.38 -13.00 -5.88
CA LEU A 162 0.16 -11.70 -6.25
C LEU A 162 0.04 -10.70 -5.08
N THR A 163 -1.16 -10.54 -4.54
CA THR A 163 -1.40 -9.69 -3.37
C THR A 163 -0.66 -10.16 -2.13
N SER A 164 -0.56 -11.48 -1.92
CA SER A 164 0.19 -12.05 -0.80
C SER A 164 1.68 -11.69 -0.86
N THR A 165 2.25 -11.70 -2.07
CA THR A 165 3.65 -11.31 -2.29
C THR A 165 3.87 -9.81 -2.09
N LEU A 166 2.94 -8.98 -2.59
CA LEU A 166 3.00 -7.53 -2.46
C LEU A 166 2.81 -7.07 -1.00
N LEU A 167 2.00 -7.78 -0.22
CA LEU A 167 1.76 -7.51 1.20
C LEU A 167 2.75 -8.19 2.13
N ASN A 168 3.78 -8.85 1.59
CA ASN A 168 4.84 -9.43 2.41
C ASN A 168 5.55 -8.31 3.21
N PRO A 169 5.60 -8.41 4.54
CA PRO A 169 6.25 -7.45 5.43
C PRO A 169 7.63 -6.97 4.95
N LEU A 170 8.48 -7.92 4.55
CA LEU A 170 9.85 -7.64 4.15
C LEU A 170 9.89 -6.87 2.83
N THR A 171 9.05 -7.27 1.88
CA THR A 171 8.95 -6.62 0.56
C THR A 171 8.49 -5.18 0.71
N VAL A 172 7.44 -4.93 1.51
CA VAL A 172 6.94 -3.57 1.71
C VAL A 172 7.94 -2.69 2.46
N MET A 173 8.55 -3.21 3.54
CA MET A 173 9.58 -2.47 4.27
C MET A 173 10.76 -2.12 3.39
N ALA A 174 11.22 -3.05 2.55
CA ALA A 174 12.31 -2.80 1.61
C ALA A 174 11.94 -1.69 0.60
N LEU A 175 10.75 -1.76 -0.01
CA LEU A 175 10.29 -0.76 -0.98
C LEU A 175 10.14 0.64 -0.35
N ASN A 176 9.54 0.73 0.85
CA ASN A 176 9.41 1.99 1.59
C ASN A 176 10.79 2.59 1.90
N THR A 177 11.74 1.76 2.35
CA THR A 177 13.09 2.19 2.70
C THR A 177 13.86 2.66 1.47
N ILE A 178 13.82 1.91 0.37
CA ILE A 178 14.46 2.29 -0.90
C ILE A 178 13.91 3.63 -1.38
N ASN A 179 12.59 3.83 -1.34
CA ASN A 179 11.98 5.07 -1.76
C ASN A 179 12.42 6.26 -0.88
N ALA A 180 12.41 6.09 0.44
CA ALA A 180 12.86 7.13 1.37
C ALA A 180 14.34 7.48 1.19
N LEU A 181 15.20 6.49 0.96
CA LEU A 181 16.63 6.69 0.70
C LEU A 181 16.88 7.43 -0.62
N LEU A 182 16.18 7.05 -1.70
CA LEU A 182 16.31 7.73 -2.99
C LEU A 182 15.83 9.18 -2.91
N ALA A 183 14.69 9.43 -2.26
CA ALA A 183 14.18 10.79 -2.06
C ALA A 183 15.12 11.62 -1.18
N GLY A 184 15.64 11.05 -0.09
CA GLY A 184 16.59 11.73 0.82
C GLY A 184 17.93 12.04 0.16
N ALA A 185 18.49 11.09 -0.58
CA ALA A 185 19.72 11.32 -1.34
C ALA A 185 19.53 12.39 -2.43
N THR A 186 18.35 12.43 -3.07
CA THR A 186 18.01 13.46 -4.06
C THR A 186 17.93 14.82 -3.40
N TYR A 187 17.30 14.92 -2.24
CA TYR A 187 17.19 16.16 -1.47
C TYR A 187 18.57 16.71 -1.10
N VAL A 188 19.42 15.89 -0.46
CA VAL A 188 20.76 16.30 -0.01
C VAL A 188 21.63 16.77 -1.17
N LEU A 189 21.60 16.07 -2.31
CA LEU A 189 22.39 16.47 -3.48
C LEU A 189 21.89 17.78 -4.08
N LEU A 190 20.57 17.97 -4.19
CA LEU A 190 20.00 19.19 -4.77
C LEU A 190 20.29 20.41 -3.89
N THR A 191 20.17 20.27 -2.56
CA THR A 191 20.53 21.34 -1.62
C THR A 191 22.03 21.66 -1.66
N SER A 192 22.89 20.65 -1.86
CA SER A 192 24.34 20.89 -1.95
C SER A 192 24.77 21.58 -3.24
N GLU A 193 24.01 21.42 -4.33
CA GLU A 193 24.25 22.13 -5.60
C GLU A 193 23.69 23.56 -5.59
N ASP A 194 22.64 23.86 -4.79
CA ASP A 194 22.11 25.22 -4.63
C ASP A 194 23.02 26.15 -3.79
N GLU A 195 23.89 25.59 -2.94
CA GLU A 195 24.84 26.34 -2.10
C GLU A 195 26.18 26.68 -2.81
N LEU A 196 26.42 26.17 -4.03
CA LEU A 196 27.64 26.34 -4.84
C LEU A 196 27.49 27.36 -5.98
#